data_AF-A0A356GPM0-F1
#
_entry.id   AF-A0A356GPM0-F1
#
_cell.length_a   1.000
_cell.length_b   1.000
_cell.length_c   1.000
_cell.angle_alpha   90.00
_cell.angle_beta   90.00
_cell.angle_gamma   90.00
#
_symmetry.space_group_name_H-M   'P 1'
#
loop_
_entity.id
_entity.type
_entity.pdbx_description
1 polymer ?
#
loop_
_entity_poly.entity_id
_entity_poly.type
_entity_poly.pdbx_seq_one_letter_code
_entity_poly.pdbx_strand_id
1 'polypeptide(L)'
;MPLSRMRCPGCGAELTYDARKALERSGGKVACPYEGLAFAELRAGHDQLYFGRWRKMDASSIDIRRAYHQIGRHLSATGQFLGKRDLPAARRDLALALEAFQAGDPREDSPDLLRFMDHALSYAHRVIDDLLHEEGRPPHDPMAFAEWYDAAEVPFKEEW
;
A
#
# COMPACT_ATOMS: atom_id res chain seq x y z
N MET A 1 -3.85 -24.28 4.54
CA MET A 1 -4.79 -24.47 3.41
C MET A 1 -4.43 -23.45 2.34
N PRO A 2 -4.60 -23.72 1.03
CA PRO A 2 -4.23 -22.76 0.01
C PRO A 2 -5.15 -21.54 0.06
N LEU A 3 -4.57 -20.35 0.21
CA LEU A 3 -5.29 -19.08 0.09
C LEU A 3 -5.64 -18.85 -1.37
N SER A 4 -6.88 -18.40 -1.63
CA SER A 4 -7.31 -17.92 -2.93
C SER A 4 -6.90 -16.47 -3.12
N ARG A 5 -6.78 -16.04 -4.38
CA ARG A 5 -6.46 -14.67 -4.75
C ARG A 5 -7.55 -14.08 -5.62
N MET A 6 -7.84 -12.80 -5.46
CA MET A 6 -8.72 -12.05 -6.35
C MET A 6 -8.26 -10.61 -6.53
N ARG A 7 -8.58 -10.01 -7.67
CA ARG A 7 -8.54 -8.56 -7.81
C ARG A 7 -9.90 -7.99 -7.43
N CYS A 8 -9.94 -7.22 -6.35
CA CYS A 8 -11.18 -6.65 -5.84
C CYS A 8 -11.75 -5.62 -6.84
N PRO A 9 -13.01 -5.75 -7.28
CA PRO A 9 -13.61 -4.77 -8.20
C PRO A 9 -13.93 -3.43 -7.53
N GLY A 10 -14.01 -3.38 -6.19
CA GLY A 10 -14.33 -2.17 -5.43
C GLY A 10 -13.12 -1.26 -5.21
N CYS A 11 -12.01 -1.80 -4.70
CA CYS A 11 -10.80 -1.02 -4.42
C CYS A 11 -9.63 -1.29 -5.39
N GLY A 12 -9.79 -2.22 -6.33
CA GLY A 12 -8.76 -2.58 -7.31
C GLY A 12 -7.61 -3.44 -6.79
N ALA A 13 -7.53 -3.68 -5.48
CA ALA A 13 -6.41 -4.39 -4.85
C ALA A 13 -6.41 -5.90 -5.10
N GLU A 14 -5.22 -6.49 -5.13
CA GLU A 14 -5.01 -7.94 -5.11
C GLU A 14 -5.14 -8.47 -3.68
N LEU A 15 -6.25 -9.13 -3.36
CA LEU A 15 -6.54 -9.66 -2.03
C LEU A 15 -6.33 -11.17 -1.98
N THR A 16 -5.89 -11.66 -0.83
CA THR A 16 -5.85 -13.07 -0.48
C THR A 16 -6.94 -13.40 0.53
N TYR A 17 -7.58 -14.56 0.40
CA TYR A 17 -8.64 -14.97 1.30
C TYR A 17 -8.76 -16.50 1.39
N ASP A 18 -9.36 -16.98 2.48
CA ASP A 18 -9.74 -18.38 2.64
C ASP A 18 -11.07 -18.62 1.91
N ALA A 19 -11.02 -19.35 0.79
CA ALA A 19 -12.20 -19.62 -0.02
C ALA A 19 -13.25 -20.47 0.71
N ARG A 20 -12.83 -21.33 1.64
CA ARG A 20 -13.77 -22.15 2.42
C ARG A 20 -14.52 -21.28 3.43
N LYS A 21 -13.80 -20.41 4.15
CA LYS A 21 -14.44 -19.44 5.06
C LYS A 21 -15.38 -18.50 4.31
N ALA A 22 -14.99 -18.04 3.12
CA ALA A 22 -15.85 -17.22 2.26
C ALA A 22 -17.09 -18.00 1.80
N LEU A 23 -16.94 -19.27 1.44
CA LEU A 23 -18.08 -20.12 1.07
C LEU A 23 -19.05 -20.29 2.25
N GLU A 24 -18.54 -20.59 3.44
CA GLU A 24 -19.33 -20.81 4.66
C GLU A 24 -20.06 -19.55 5.15
N ARG A 25 -19.43 -18.37 5.03
CA ARG A 25 -19.97 -17.11 5.58
C ARG A 25 -20.79 -16.29 4.59
N SER A 26 -20.45 -16.34 3.31
CA SER A 26 -20.99 -15.40 2.31
C SER A 26 -21.34 -16.06 0.97
N GLY A 27 -21.48 -17.40 0.94
CA GLY A 27 -21.79 -18.14 -0.27
C GLY A 27 -20.71 -17.98 -1.36
N GLY A 28 -19.47 -17.72 -0.95
CA GLY A 28 -18.31 -17.55 -1.83
C GLY A 28 -18.08 -16.13 -2.33
N LYS A 29 -18.95 -15.18 -1.97
CA LYS A 29 -18.76 -13.76 -2.32
C LYS A 29 -17.83 -13.09 -1.32
N VAL A 30 -16.74 -12.50 -1.80
CA VAL A 30 -15.84 -11.70 -0.96
C VAL A 30 -16.17 -10.23 -1.17
N ALA A 31 -16.60 -9.56 -0.10
CA ALA A 31 -16.83 -8.11 -0.10
C ALA A 31 -15.49 -7.36 -0.09
N CYS A 32 -15.49 -6.12 -0.58
CA CYS A 32 -14.30 -5.29 -0.50
C CYS A 32 -14.07 -4.89 0.96
N PRO A 33 -12.90 -5.16 1.57
CA PRO A 33 -12.64 -4.78 2.96
C PRO A 33 -12.54 -3.27 3.15
N TYR A 34 -12.36 -2.51 2.05
CA TYR A 34 -12.32 -1.05 2.05
C TYR A 34 -13.66 -0.39 1.69
N GLU A 35 -14.73 -1.18 1.49
CA GLU A 35 -16.04 -0.64 1.13
C GLU A 35 -16.54 0.35 2.20
N GLY A 36 -17.00 1.52 1.75
CA GLY A 36 -17.49 2.58 2.64
C GLY A 36 -16.40 3.36 3.40
N LEU A 37 -15.11 3.03 3.23
CA LEU A 37 -14.03 3.79 3.83
C LEU A 37 -13.67 5.02 2.99
N ALA A 38 -13.35 6.13 3.67
CA ALA A 38 -12.76 7.29 3.03
C ALA A 38 -11.41 6.91 2.38
N PHE A 39 -11.19 7.42 1.16
CA PHE A 39 -9.98 7.15 0.37
C PHE A 39 -9.68 5.64 0.18
N ALA A 40 -10.72 4.82 0.03
CA ALA A 40 -10.62 3.36 -0.08
C ALA A 40 -9.56 2.89 -1.09
N GLU A 41 -9.50 3.50 -2.28
CA GLU A 41 -8.53 3.14 -3.32
C GLU A 41 -7.08 3.48 -2.91
N LEU A 42 -6.86 4.61 -2.24
CA LEU A 42 -5.52 4.97 -1.75
C LEU A 42 -5.07 4.01 -0.65
N ARG A 43 -5.94 3.75 0.33
CA ARG A 43 -5.64 2.83 1.43
C ARG A 43 -5.36 1.42 0.93
N ALA A 44 -6.21 0.92 0.02
CA ALA A 44 -6.01 -0.40 -0.56
C ALA A 44 -4.74 -0.49 -1.43
N GLY A 45 -4.42 0.58 -2.17
CA GLY A 45 -3.20 0.67 -2.96
C GLY A 45 -1.94 0.73 -2.09
N HIS A 46 -1.99 1.48 -0.99
CA HIS A 46 -0.94 1.53 0.03
C HIS A 46 -0.73 0.14 0.64
N ASP A 47 -1.79 -0.51 1.12
CA ASP A 47 -1.67 -1.79 1.83
C ASP A 47 -1.20 -2.92 0.91
N GLN A 48 -1.60 -2.91 -0.36
CA GLN A 48 -1.06 -3.83 -1.35
C GLN A 48 0.47 -3.68 -1.52
N LEU A 49 0.99 -2.46 -1.43
CA LEU A 49 2.42 -2.19 -1.47
C LEU A 49 3.09 -2.54 -0.13
N TYR A 50 2.44 -2.22 0.99
CA TYR A 50 2.90 -2.47 2.35
C TYR A 50 3.05 -3.96 2.65
N PHE A 51 2.10 -4.79 2.19
CA PHE A 51 2.17 -6.24 2.30
C PHE A 51 2.74 -6.93 1.05
N GLY A 52 3.32 -6.14 0.14
CA GLY A 52 3.76 -6.62 -1.17
C GLY A 52 4.89 -7.65 -1.10
N ARG A 53 4.91 -8.58 -2.07
CA ARG A 53 5.92 -9.64 -2.19
C ARG A 53 7.36 -9.14 -2.18
N TRP A 54 7.61 -7.92 -2.67
CA TRP A 54 8.94 -7.30 -2.72
C TRP A 54 9.61 -7.14 -1.35
N ARG A 55 8.85 -7.26 -0.25
CA ARG A 55 9.36 -7.25 1.13
C ARG A 55 9.74 -8.63 1.68
N LYS A 56 9.44 -9.72 0.97
CA LYS A 56 9.78 -11.09 1.41
C LYS A 56 11.27 -11.37 1.17
N MET A 57 11.88 -12.22 2.00
CA MET A 57 13.28 -12.62 1.85
C MET A 57 13.57 -13.32 0.50
N ASP A 58 12.56 -13.97 -0.08
CA ASP A 58 12.63 -14.64 -1.38
C ASP A 58 12.15 -13.76 -2.55
N ALA A 59 12.06 -12.43 -2.35
CA ALA A 59 11.66 -11.50 -3.40
C ALA A 59 12.63 -11.54 -4.58
N SER A 60 12.11 -11.74 -5.78
CA SER A 60 12.91 -11.67 -6.99
C SER A 60 13.12 -10.22 -7.44
N SER A 61 14.13 -9.98 -8.30
CA SER A 61 14.30 -8.66 -8.92
C SER A 61 13.09 -8.23 -9.76
N ILE A 62 12.29 -9.18 -10.27
CA ILE A 62 11.03 -8.88 -10.97
C ILE A 62 9.98 -8.35 -9.98
N ASP A 63 9.89 -8.93 -8.78
CA ASP A 63 8.96 -8.48 -7.73
C ASP A 63 9.30 -7.05 -7.30
N ILE A 64 10.59 -6.75 -7.11
CA ILE A 64 11.08 -5.43 -6.72
C ILE A 64 10.77 -4.40 -7.82
N ARG A 65 11.12 -4.67 -9.09
CA ARG A 65 10.82 -3.75 -10.20
C ARG A 65 9.32 -3.51 -10.36
N ARG A 66 8.50 -4.55 -10.21
CA ARG A 66 7.04 -4.42 -10.25
C ARG A 66 6.53 -3.51 -9.14
N ALA A 67 7.02 -3.70 -7.92
CA ALA A 67 6.66 -2.88 -6.77
C ALA A 67 7.10 -1.43 -6.94
N TYR A 68 8.30 -1.16 -7.45
CA TYR A 68 8.76 0.18 -7.79
C TYR A 68 7.77 0.90 -8.71
N HIS A 69 7.36 0.26 -9.81
CA HIS A 69 6.37 0.86 -10.71
C HIS A 69 4.98 1.01 -10.08
N GLN A 70 4.59 0.12 -9.16
CA GLN A 70 3.35 0.25 -8.40
C GLN A 70 3.40 1.44 -7.43
N ILE A 71 4.53 1.67 -6.75
CA ILE A 71 4.76 2.84 -5.89
C ILE A 71 4.61 4.12 -6.71
N GLY A 72 5.27 4.24 -7.87
CA GLY A 72 5.15 5.44 -8.71
C GLY A 72 3.71 5.74 -9.15
N ARG A 73 2.91 4.70 -9.47
CA ARG A 73 1.47 4.87 -9.75
C ARG A 73 0.68 5.30 -8.52
N HIS A 74 0.99 4.73 -7.35
CA HIS A 74 0.36 5.09 -6.09
C HIS A 74 0.65 6.55 -5.73
N LEU A 75 1.90 7.02 -5.82
CA LEU A 75 2.27 8.42 -5.59
C LEU A 75 1.54 9.37 -6.54
N SER A 76 1.39 8.97 -7.81
CA SER A 76 0.62 9.74 -8.80
C SER A 76 -0.85 9.86 -8.40
N ALA A 77 -1.47 8.76 -7.95
CA ALA A 77 -2.85 8.77 -7.44
C ALA A 77 -2.98 9.62 -6.17
N THR A 78 -2.06 9.49 -5.21
CA THR A 78 -2.01 10.31 -3.99
C THR A 78 -1.98 11.80 -4.33
N GLY A 79 -1.17 12.21 -5.32
CA GLY A 79 -1.14 13.58 -5.82
C GLY A 79 -2.47 14.04 -6.44
N GLN A 80 -3.17 13.16 -7.14
CA GLN A 80 -4.50 13.47 -7.70
C GLN A 80 -5.56 13.68 -6.61
N PHE A 81 -5.57 12.82 -5.59
CA PHE A 81 -6.48 12.96 -4.43
C PHE A 81 -6.18 14.20 -3.60
N LEU A 82 -4.90 14.53 -3.41
CA LEU A 82 -4.48 15.76 -2.75
C LEU A 82 -4.92 16.99 -3.56
N GLY A 83 -4.80 16.93 -4.89
CA GLY A 83 -5.34 17.92 -5.81
C GLY A 83 -4.96 19.35 -5.44
N LYS A 84 -5.98 20.22 -5.32
CA LYS A 84 -5.83 21.63 -4.91
C LYS A 84 -6.13 21.88 -3.42
N ARG A 85 -6.28 20.83 -2.60
CA ARG A 85 -6.54 20.97 -1.15
C ARG A 85 -5.42 21.77 -0.48
N ASP A 86 -5.77 22.59 0.52
CA ASP A 86 -4.80 23.37 1.29
C ASP A 86 -4.27 22.56 2.47
N LEU A 87 -3.48 21.53 2.15
CA LEU A 87 -2.83 20.66 3.13
C LEU A 87 -1.31 20.76 2.95
N PRO A 88 -0.66 21.79 3.53
CA PRO A 88 0.76 22.04 3.31
C PRO A 88 1.66 20.94 3.87
N ALA A 89 1.23 20.23 4.93
CA ALA A 89 1.95 19.06 5.45
C ALA A 89 1.95 17.91 4.43
N ALA A 90 0.77 17.46 4.01
CA ALA A 90 0.58 16.47 2.95
C ALA A 90 1.35 16.80 1.66
N ARG A 91 1.43 18.08 1.26
CA ARG A 91 2.22 18.50 0.09
C ARG A 91 3.72 18.29 0.29
N ARG A 92 4.25 18.58 1.48
CA ARG A 92 5.66 18.33 1.81
C ARG A 92 5.95 16.84 1.85
N ASP A 93 5.09 16.05 2.50
CA ASP A 93 5.29 14.60 2.56
C ASP A 93 5.19 13.95 1.18
N LEU A 94 4.27 14.39 0.31
CA LEU A 94 4.25 13.92 -1.08
C LEU A 94 5.53 14.28 -1.84
N ALA A 95 6.11 15.46 -1.60
CA ALA A 95 7.38 15.85 -2.22
C ALA A 95 8.53 14.95 -1.74
N LEU A 96 8.61 14.66 -0.44
CA LEU A 96 9.59 13.73 0.13
C LEU A 96 9.40 12.31 -0.42
N ALA A 97 8.16 11.86 -0.59
CA ALA A 97 7.85 10.57 -1.19
C ALA A 97 8.39 10.47 -2.63
N LEU A 98 8.18 11.53 -3.43
CA LEU A 98 8.67 11.61 -4.81
C LEU A 98 10.19 11.69 -4.88
N GLU A 99 10.83 12.45 -3.99
CA GLU A 99 12.29 12.55 -3.91
C GLU A 99 12.91 11.19 -3.58
N ALA A 100 12.40 10.50 -2.55
CA ALA A 100 12.85 9.16 -2.20
C ALA A 100 12.65 8.17 -3.35
N PHE A 101 11.49 8.21 -4.02
CA PHE A 101 11.19 7.36 -5.16
C PHE A 101 12.17 7.58 -6.34
N GLN A 102 12.52 8.84 -6.61
CA GLN A 102 13.45 9.22 -7.68
C GLN A 102 14.92 8.90 -7.36
N ALA A 103 15.29 8.82 -6.08
CA ALA A 103 16.62 8.41 -5.65
C ALA A 103 16.91 6.92 -5.91
N GLY A 104 15.88 6.08 -6.04
CA GLY A 104 16.01 4.68 -6.40
C GLY A 104 16.05 4.45 -7.91
N ASP A 105 17.02 3.66 -8.38
CA ASP A 105 17.05 3.14 -9.77
C ASP A 105 16.69 1.63 -9.78
N PRO A 106 15.55 1.23 -10.38
CA PRO A 106 15.13 -0.17 -10.44
C PRO A 106 15.95 -1.02 -11.44
N ARG A 107 16.85 -0.41 -12.22
CA ARG A 107 17.73 -1.09 -13.19
C ARG A 107 19.06 -1.49 -12.56
N GLU A 108 19.44 -0.81 -11.48
CA GLU A 108 20.65 -1.10 -10.74
C GLU A 108 20.31 -2.05 -9.59
N ASP A 109 21.14 -3.06 -9.36
CA ASP A 109 21.05 -3.90 -8.16
C ASP A 109 21.68 -3.13 -6.98
N SER A 110 21.01 -2.04 -6.61
CA SER A 110 21.47 -1.14 -5.54
C SER A 110 20.93 -1.63 -4.20
N PRO A 111 21.79 -1.84 -3.19
CA PRO A 111 21.36 -2.17 -1.84
C PRO A 111 20.39 -1.13 -1.24
N ASP A 112 20.44 0.11 -1.74
CA ASP A 112 19.62 1.21 -1.25
C ASP A 112 18.24 1.30 -1.91
N LEU A 113 17.98 0.57 -3.00
CA LEU A 113 16.70 0.65 -3.71
C LEU A 113 15.52 0.30 -2.79
N LEU A 114 15.64 -0.77 -2.00
CA LEU A 114 14.59 -1.18 -1.06
C LEU A 114 14.33 -0.11 0.00
N ARG A 115 15.40 0.50 0.52
CA ARG A 115 15.33 1.60 1.50
C ARG A 115 14.63 2.83 0.93
N PHE A 116 14.92 3.19 -0.33
CA PHE A 116 14.24 4.30 -1.01
C PHE A 116 12.77 4.00 -1.28
N MET A 117 12.44 2.77 -1.70
CA MET A 117 11.06 2.32 -1.86
C MET A 117 10.28 2.37 -0.54
N ASP A 118 10.91 1.96 0.56
CA ASP A 118 10.34 2.04 1.91
C ASP A 118 10.06 3.48 2.31
N HIS A 119 11.04 4.38 2.18
CA HIS A 119 10.85 5.79 2.47
C HIS A 119 9.73 6.41 1.65
N ALA A 120 9.69 6.14 0.34
CA ALA A 120 8.63 6.63 -0.53
C ALA A 120 7.23 6.19 -0.04
N LEU A 121 7.10 4.93 0.38
CA LEU A 121 5.83 4.41 0.89
C LEU A 121 5.48 4.98 2.26
N SER A 122 6.45 5.12 3.17
CA SER A 122 6.24 5.75 4.49
C SER A 122 5.80 7.20 4.39
N TYR A 123 6.37 7.99 3.47
CA TYR A 123 5.89 9.35 3.24
C TYR A 123 4.50 9.37 2.59
N ALA A 124 4.22 8.47 1.64
CA ALA A 124 2.88 8.33 1.06
C ALA A 124 1.82 8.01 2.11
N HIS A 125 2.15 7.18 3.10
CA HIS A 125 1.29 6.87 4.23
C HIS A 125 0.89 8.12 5.01
N ARG A 126 1.86 8.99 5.34
CA ARG A 126 1.60 10.26 6.05
C ARG A 126 0.67 11.18 5.26
N VAL A 127 0.77 11.20 3.93
CA VAL A 127 -0.17 11.94 3.09
C VAL A 127 -1.59 11.40 3.20
N ILE A 128 -1.76 10.08 3.29
CA ILE A 128 -3.07 9.45 3.51
C ILE A 128 -3.62 9.82 4.89
N ASP A 129 -2.77 9.81 5.93
CA ASP A 129 -3.16 10.22 7.28
C ASP A 129 -3.62 11.67 7.34
N ASP A 130 -2.90 12.59 6.69
CA ASP A 130 -3.31 14.00 6.60
C ASP A 130 -4.65 14.18 5.87
N LEU A 131 -4.87 13.43 4.78
CA LEU A 131 -6.15 13.42 4.06
C LEU A 131 -7.30 12.90 4.93
N LEU A 132 -7.06 11.85 5.71
CA LEU A 132 -8.03 11.29 6.65
C LEU A 132 -8.31 12.26 7.80
N HIS A 133 -7.26 12.88 8.35
CA HIS A 133 -7.38 13.85 9.43
C HIS A 133 -8.24 15.05 9.04
N GLU A 134 -8.05 15.58 7.83
CA GLU A 134 -8.86 16.66 7.26
C GLU A 134 -10.36 16.30 7.20
N GLU A 135 -10.69 15.03 7.00
CA GLU A 135 -12.08 14.53 7.01
C GLU A 135 -12.56 14.07 8.40
N GLY A 136 -11.79 14.35 9.46
CA GLY A 136 -12.11 13.94 10.83
C GLY A 136 -12.10 12.42 11.04
N ARG A 137 -11.34 11.69 10.21
CA ARG A 137 -11.21 10.22 10.27
C ARG A 137 -9.98 9.80 11.08
N PRO A 138 -9.98 8.59 11.66
CA PRO A 138 -8.79 8.05 12.31
C PRO A 138 -7.67 7.82 11.27
N PRO A 139 -6.39 7.80 11.71
CA PRO A 139 -5.26 7.44 10.87
C PRO A 139 -5.41 6.07 10.20
N HIS A 140 -4.69 5.87 9.10
CA HIS A 140 -4.68 4.62 8.40
C HIS A 140 -3.84 3.59 9.16
N ASP A 141 -4.47 2.48 9.57
CA ASP A 141 -3.76 1.32 10.12
C ASP A 141 -3.77 0.16 9.11
N PRO A 142 -2.63 -0.16 8.45
CA PRO A 142 -2.52 -1.29 7.53
C PRO A 142 -2.73 -2.64 8.22
N MET A 143 -2.37 -2.75 9.51
CA MET A 143 -2.45 -4.02 10.24
C MET A 143 -3.89 -4.47 10.46
N ALA A 144 -4.84 -3.52 10.51
CA ALA A 144 -6.27 -3.82 10.52
C ALA A 144 -6.74 -4.56 9.25
N PHE A 145 -5.96 -4.56 8.16
CA PHE A 145 -6.28 -5.21 6.89
C PHE A 145 -5.36 -6.38 6.55
N ALA A 146 -4.39 -6.72 7.40
CA ALA A 146 -3.35 -7.72 7.11
C ALA A 146 -3.89 -9.09 6.70
N GLU A 147 -5.06 -9.51 7.23
CA GLU A 147 -5.69 -10.79 6.88
C GLU A 147 -6.06 -10.92 5.39
N TRP A 148 -6.20 -9.79 4.69
CA TRP A 148 -6.56 -9.71 3.28
C TRP A 148 -5.36 -9.74 2.34
N TYR A 149 -4.14 -9.85 2.89
CA TYR A 149 -2.91 -9.87 2.12
C TYR A 149 -2.05 -11.06 2.50
N ASP A 150 -1.24 -11.51 1.54
CA ASP A 150 -0.19 -12.51 1.76
C ASP A 150 1.02 -11.82 2.42
N ALA A 151 0.76 -11.24 3.60
CA ALA A 151 1.71 -10.48 4.37
C ALA A 151 2.97 -11.31 4.59
N ALA A 152 4.13 -10.71 4.32
CA ALA A 152 5.37 -11.24 4.87
C ALA A 152 5.26 -11.25 6.40
N GLU A 153 5.76 -12.28 7.08
CA GLU A 153 6.06 -12.17 8.51
C GLU A 153 7.07 -11.03 8.65
N VAL A 154 6.59 -9.86 9.03
CA VAL A 154 7.34 -8.61 9.00
C VAL A 154 8.50 -8.70 10.01
N PRO A 155 9.70 -8.22 9.69
CA PRO A 155 10.48 -7.50 10.67
C PRO A 155 10.37 -6.03 10.31
N PHE A 156 9.37 -5.34 10.87
CA PHE A 156 9.51 -3.91 11.10
C PHE A 156 9.60 -3.74 12.60
N LYS A 157 10.83 -3.51 13.08
CA LYS A 157 11.04 -2.75 14.30
C LYS A 157 11.26 -1.32 13.84
N GLU A 158 10.41 -0.41 14.28
CA GLU A 158 10.79 0.99 14.38
C GLU A 158 11.91 1.09 15.42
N GLU A 159 13.16 1.12 14.97
CA GLU A 159 14.26 1.70 15.73
C GLU A 159 14.73 2.92 14.92
N TRP A 160 14.13 4.08 15.21
CA TRP A 160 14.69 5.40 14.94
C TRP A 160 15.25 5.96 16.24
#